data_AF-A0A8T0TI13-F1
#
_entry.id   AF-A0A8T0TI13-F1
#
_cell.length_a   1.000
_cell.length_b   1.000
_cell.length_c   1.000
_cell.angle_alpha   90.00
_cell.angle_beta   90.00
_cell.angle_gamma   90.00
#
_symmetry.space_group_name_H-M   'P 1'
#
loop_
_entity.id
_entity.type
_entity.pdbx_description
1 polymer ?
#
loop_
_entity_poly.entity_id
_entity_poly.type
_entity_poly.pdbx_seq_one_letter_code
_entity_poly.pdbx_strand_id
1 'polypeptide(L)'
;MVCEKNETDLDIHIPAVLLPKDAGSALHTLLTSGNAVSVQLYSPDRPVVDTAEVFLWLMAVGTVLGASYWSAWSAREAVIEQEKLLKDGHEGLLNIEAGGSSGMVDINVVSAIMFVVVASCFLIMLYKLMSYWFVELLVVIFCIGGVEGLQTCLVALLSRWFKPAAESFVKVPFIGAVSHLTLAVCPFCIAFAVLWAVFRQLPYAWIGQDILGITLIVTVIQIVRVPNLKVGSVLLSCAFLYDIFWVFVSKRWFHESVMIVVARGDKTDEDGVPMLLKIPRMFDPWGGYSIIGFGDILLPGLVVAFALRYDFVAKKSLQSGYFLWSMVAYGSGLLITYVALNLMDGHGQPALLYIVPFTLGTLIALGWKRGELPNLWTRGEPERVCTHMHMPLLPASPN
;
A
#
# COMPACT_ATOMS: atom_id res chain seq x y z
N MET A 1 45.66 34.63 10.78
CA MET A 1 46.53 33.74 9.97
C MET A 1 46.71 34.42 8.62
N VAL A 2 47.96 34.67 8.23
CA VAL A 2 48.31 35.32 6.95
C VAL A 2 48.68 34.19 5.99
N CYS A 3 47.88 33.95 4.96
CA CYS A 3 48.20 32.95 3.93
C CYS A 3 49.14 33.57 2.89
N GLU A 4 50.19 32.86 2.48
CA GLU A 4 51.09 33.30 1.41
C GLU A 4 50.54 32.94 0.03
N LYS A 5 50.91 33.73 -0.98
CA LYS A 5 50.34 33.75 -2.34
C LYS A 5 50.48 32.44 -3.16
N ASN A 6 51.22 31.44 -2.66
CA ASN A 6 51.55 30.19 -3.36
C ASN A 6 51.09 28.91 -2.65
N GLU A 7 50.33 28.98 -1.55
CA GLU A 7 49.70 27.80 -0.94
C GLU A 7 48.41 27.46 -1.70
N THR A 8 48.49 26.56 -2.69
CA THR A 8 47.35 26.21 -3.56
C THR A 8 46.45 25.10 -3.03
N ASP A 9 46.82 24.39 -1.97
CA ASP A 9 45.95 23.39 -1.33
C ASP A 9 46.11 23.47 0.20
N LEU A 10 45.29 24.30 0.83
CA LEU A 10 45.06 24.21 2.27
C LEU A 10 44.17 22.99 2.51
N ASP A 11 44.76 21.91 3.05
CA ASP A 11 44.04 20.71 3.49
C ASP A 11 43.27 21.01 4.78
N ILE A 12 42.11 21.67 4.64
CA ILE A 12 41.27 22.09 5.76
C ILE A 12 40.34 20.94 6.15
N HIS A 13 40.69 20.23 7.22
CA HIS A 13 39.76 19.32 7.88
C HIS A 13 38.79 20.11 8.76
N ILE A 14 37.56 20.31 8.27
CA ILE A 14 36.45 20.85 9.07
C ILE A 14 35.73 19.67 9.74
N PRO A 15 35.87 19.46 11.06
CA PRO A 15 35.06 18.47 11.75
C PRO A 15 33.59 18.91 11.74
N ALA A 16 32.74 18.14 11.06
CA ALA A 16 31.31 18.34 11.06
C ALA A 16 30.66 17.31 11.99
N VAL A 17 29.71 17.76 12.81
CA VAL A 17 28.95 16.92 13.73
C VAL A 17 27.47 17.15 13.50
N LEU A 18 26.69 16.08 13.36
CA LEU A 18 25.24 16.15 13.30
C LEU A 18 24.67 16.22 14.71
N LEU A 19 23.83 17.21 14.98
CA LEU A 19 23.17 17.42 16.27
C LEU A 19 21.66 17.41 16.07
N PRO A 20 20.88 16.76 16.96
CA PRO A 20 19.44 16.95 17.03
C PRO A 20 19.06 18.44 17.11
N LYS A 21 17.93 18.85 16.51
CA LYS A 21 17.51 20.27 16.40
C LYS A 21 17.34 20.92 17.78
N ASP A 22 16.78 20.18 18.73
CA ASP A 22 16.66 20.55 20.13
C ASP A 22 18.03 20.74 20.80
N ALA A 23 18.95 19.78 20.65
CA ALA A 23 20.32 19.92 21.15
C ALA A 23 21.06 21.11 20.53
N GLY A 24 20.88 21.35 19.23
CA GLY A 24 21.40 22.52 18.52
C GLY A 24 20.82 23.83 19.04
N SER A 25 19.53 23.88 19.33
CA SER A 25 18.87 25.06 19.90
C SER A 25 19.35 25.36 21.33
N ALA A 26 19.55 24.32 22.15
CA ALA A 26 20.10 24.43 23.50
C ALA A 26 21.56 24.92 23.44
N LEU A 27 22.37 24.34 22.56
CA LEU A 27 23.76 24.75 22.34
C LEU A 27 23.85 26.22 21.88
N HIS A 28 23.02 26.62 20.92
CA HIS A 28 22.98 28.01 20.44
C HIS A 28 22.63 28.98 21.58
N THR A 29 21.63 28.64 22.40
CA THR A 29 21.21 29.45 23.55
C THR A 29 22.36 29.61 24.56
N LEU A 30 23.06 28.51 24.87
CA LEU A 30 24.22 28.50 25.77
C LEU A 30 25.38 29.34 25.22
N LEU A 31 25.68 29.24 23.93
CA LEU A 31 26.73 30.03 23.27
C LEU A 31 26.41 31.54 23.29
N THR A 32 25.15 31.92 23.07
CA THR A 32 24.73 33.34 23.14
C THR A 32 24.72 33.92 24.55
N SER A 33 24.76 33.09 25.59
CA SER A 33 24.71 33.54 26.99
C SER A 33 26.03 34.13 27.53
N GLY A 34 27.12 34.08 26.75
CA GLY A 34 28.43 34.62 27.14
C GLY A 34 29.22 33.78 28.15
N ASN A 35 28.67 32.63 28.57
CA ASN A 35 29.34 31.69 29.46
C ASN A 35 30.33 30.80 28.72
N ALA A 36 31.37 30.33 29.41
CA ALA A 36 32.25 29.28 28.88
C ALA A 36 31.48 27.96 28.79
N VAL A 37 31.21 27.50 27.57
CA VAL A 37 30.50 26.23 27.30
C VAL A 37 31.53 25.14 26.99
N SER A 38 31.44 24.01 27.69
CA SER A 38 32.17 22.78 27.32
C SER A 38 31.19 21.80 26.69
N VAL A 39 31.58 21.20 25.56
CA VAL A 39 30.75 20.26 24.81
C VAL A 39 31.44 18.91 24.80
N GLN A 40 30.75 17.87 25.23
CA GLN A 40 31.19 16.50 25.07
C GLN A 40 30.40 15.85 23.95
N LEU A 41 31.11 15.34 22.95
CA LEU A 41 30.52 14.66 21.80
C LEU A 41 30.46 13.16 22.10
N TYR A 42 29.26 12.60 21.97
CA TYR A 42 29.00 11.17 22.06
C TYR A 42 28.17 10.79 20.84
N SER A 43 28.62 9.75 20.11
CA SER A 43 27.82 9.12 19.06
C SER A 43 27.20 7.86 19.66
N PRO A 44 25.88 7.83 19.93
CA PRO A 44 25.23 6.63 20.39
C PRO A 44 25.31 5.51 19.34
N ASP A 45 25.57 4.29 19.79
CA ASP A 45 25.46 3.10 18.94
C ASP A 45 24.00 2.95 18.49
N ARG A 46 23.80 2.78 17.17
CA ARG A 46 22.48 2.51 16.62
C ARG A 46 22.17 1.02 16.72
N PRO A 47 20.95 0.63 17.15
CA PRO A 47 20.55 -0.77 17.13
C PRO A 47 20.55 -1.28 15.69
N VAL A 48 21.02 -2.51 15.49
CA VAL A 48 21.11 -3.15 14.16
C VAL A 48 19.73 -3.43 13.56
N VAL A 49 18.71 -3.65 14.40
CA VAL A 49 17.32 -3.88 14.00
C VAL A 49 16.41 -3.07 14.90
N ASP A 50 15.55 -2.24 14.29
CA ASP A 50 14.55 -1.49 15.04
C ASP A 50 13.29 -2.34 15.26
N THR A 51 12.73 -2.30 16.47
CA THR A 51 11.47 -2.97 16.78
C THR A 51 10.31 -2.37 15.96
N ALA A 52 10.39 -1.08 15.60
CA ALA A 52 9.43 -0.42 14.72
C ALA A 52 9.30 -1.13 13.36
N GLU A 53 10.40 -1.63 12.80
CA GLU A 53 10.40 -2.35 11.51
C GLU A 53 9.67 -3.69 11.61
N VAL A 54 9.79 -4.39 12.73
CA VAL A 54 9.06 -5.64 12.99
C VAL A 54 7.56 -5.38 13.05
N PHE A 55 7.15 -4.30 13.73
CA PHE A 55 5.73 -3.91 13.78
C PHE A 55 5.20 -3.48 12.40
N LEU A 56 5.96 -2.69 11.64
CA LEU A 56 5.59 -2.32 10.28
C LEU A 56 5.49 -3.53 9.35
N TRP A 57 6.41 -4.48 9.47
CA TRP A 57 6.36 -5.74 8.74
C TRP A 57 5.09 -6.53 9.08
N LEU A 58 4.77 -6.69 10.36
CA LEU A 58 3.56 -7.36 10.82
C LEU A 58 2.29 -6.65 10.33
N MET A 59 2.26 -5.32 10.40
CA MET A 59 1.15 -4.51 9.92
C MET A 59 0.96 -4.70 8.42
N ALA A 60 2.01 -4.55 7.61
CA ALA A 60 1.94 -4.69 6.16
C ALA A 60 1.47 -6.10 5.74
N VAL A 61 2.01 -7.16 6.35
CA VAL A 61 1.59 -8.55 6.11
C VAL A 61 0.15 -8.77 6.57
N GLY A 62 -0.22 -8.29 7.75
CA GLY A 62 -1.57 -8.39 8.29
C GLY A 62 -2.62 -7.67 7.43
N THR A 63 -2.29 -6.49 6.92
CA THR A 63 -3.14 -5.71 6.02
C THR A 63 -3.37 -6.45 4.71
N VAL A 64 -2.31 -6.96 4.05
CA VAL A 64 -2.46 -7.72 2.80
C VAL A 64 -3.25 -9.01 3.02
N LEU A 65 -2.99 -9.72 4.11
CA LEU A 65 -3.71 -10.93 4.50
C LEU A 65 -5.22 -10.63 4.64
N GLY A 66 -5.57 -9.66 5.50
CA GLY A 66 -6.96 -9.27 5.77
C GLY A 66 -7.66 -8.76 4.52
N ALA A 67 -7.03 -7.86 3.76
CA ALA A 67 -7.58 -7.30 2.53
C ALA A 67 -7.80 -8.38 1.45
N SER A 68 -6.89 -9.34 1.32
CA SER A 68 -7.03 -10.45 0.38
C SER A 68 -8.23 -11.32 0.72
N TYR A 69 -8.33 -11.76 1.99
CA TYR A 69 -9.47 -12.58 2.44
C TYR A 69 -10.79 -11.85 2.28
N TRP A 70 -10.80 -10.56 2.61
CA TRP A 70 -11.97 -9.73 2.44
C TRP A 70 -12.37 -9.62 0.96
N SER A 71 -11.43 -9.26 0.09
CA SER A 71 -11.65 -9.12 -1.36
C SER A 71 -12.18 -10.42 -1.97
N ALA A 72 -11.61 -11.56 -1.57
CA ALA A 72 -12.05 -12.88 -2.03
C ALA A 72 -13.43 -13.27 -1.48
N TRP A 73 -13.73 -12.93 -0.22
CA TRP A 73 -15.04 -13.15 0.39
C TRP A 73 -16.14 -12.33 -0.30
N SER A 74 -15.91 -11.03 -0.49
CA SER A 74 -16.84 -10.14 -1.19
C SER A 74 -17.08 -10.59 -2.64
N ALA A 75 -16.05 -11.06 -3.34
CA ALA A 75 -16.19 -11.63 -4.68
C ALA A 75 -17.12 -12.86 -4.69
N ARG A 76 -17.01 -13.72 -3.67
CA ARG A 76 -17.82 -14.93 -3.55
C ARG A 76 -19.28 -14.61 -3.27
N GLU A 77 -19.57 -13.68 -2.37
CA GLU A 77 -20.95 -13.28 -2.07
C GLU A 77 -21.63 -12.67 -3.30
N ALA A 78 -20.92 -11.83 -4.07
CA ALA A 78 -21.45 -11.27 -5.32
C ALA A 78 -21.83 -12.36 -6.35
N VAL A 79 -21.04 -13.42 -6.48
CA VAL A 79 -21.35 -14.56 -7.36
C VAL A 79 -22.55 -15.36 -6.86
N ILE A 80 -22.66 -15.58 -5.54
CA ILE A 80 -23.79 -16.29 -4.95
C ILE A 80 -25.10 -15.50 -5.14
N GLU A 81 -25.05 -14.17 -4.96
CA GLU A 81 -26.18 -13.30 -5.18
C GLU A 81 -26.63 -13.31 -6.65
N GLN A 82 -25.68 -13.24 -7.58
CA GLN A 82 -25.96 -13.34 -9.01
C GLN A 82 -26.59 -14.70 -9.37
N GLU A 83 -26.11 -15.80 -8.79
CA GLU A 83 -26.68 -17.15 -9.01
C GLU A 83 -28.11 -17.27 -8.47
N LYS A 84 -28.40 -16.69 -7.29
CA LYS A 84 -29.77 -16.61 -6.74
C LYS A 84 -30.69 -15.82 -7.67
N LEU A 85 -30.25 -14.64 -8.12
CA LEU A 85 -31.02 -13.82 -9.06
C LEU A 85 -31.28 -14.53 -10.39
N LEU A 86 -30.32 -15.30 -10.91
CA LEU A 86 -30.51 -16.11 -12.12
C LEU A 86 -31.51 -17.26 -11.89
N LYS A 87 -31.50 -17.87 -10.70
CA LYS A 87 -32.42 -18.94 -10.34
C LYS A 87 -33.85 -18.44 -10.12
N ASP A 88 -33.99 -17.27 -9.49
CA ASP A 88 -35.28 -16.62 -9.25
C ASP A 88 -35.81 -15.93 -10.53
N GLY A 89 -34.93 -15.53 -11.44
CA GLY A 89 -35.24 -14.89 -12.73
C GLY A 89 -35.61 -15.84 -13.87
N HIS A 90 -35.66 -17.17 -13.65
CA HIS A 90 -36.07 -18.14 -14.68
C HIS A 90 -37.56 -18.01 -15.10
N GLU A 91 -38.36 -17.17 -14.43
CA GLU A 91 -39.72 -16.79 -14.87
C GLU A 91 -39.79 -15.43 -15.61
N GLY A 92 -38.67 -14.73 -15.84
CA GLY A 92 -38.70 -13.37 -16.35
C GLY A 92 -37.49 -12.96 -17.18
N LEU A 93 -37.46 -13.42 -18.43
CA LEU A 93 -36.87 -12.71 -19.58
C LEU A 93 -35.34 -12.55 -19.58
N LEU A 94 -34.70 -13.44 -20.36
CA LEU A 94 -33.44 -13.19 -21.06
C LEU A 94 -33.51 -11.85 -21.81
N ASN A 95 -33.03 -10.77 -21.21
CA ASN A 95 -32.48 -9.56 -21.86
C ASN A 95 -32.22 -8.47 -20.80
N ILE A 96 -31.12 -8.60 -20.04
CA ILE A 96 -30.40 -7.43 -19.55
C ILE A 96 -28.93 -7.74 -19.80
N GLU A 97 -28.33 -6.98 -20.70
CA GLU A 97 -26.89 -6.95 -20.93
C GLU A 97 -26.13 -6.91 -19.60
N ALA A 98 -25.05 -7.67 -19.54
CA ALA A 98 -24.10 -7.72 -18.44
C ALA A 98 -23.44 -6.34 -18.23
N GLY A 99 -24.16 -5.44 -17.56
CA GLY A 99 -23.76 -4.07 -17.27
C GLY A 99 -24.12 -3.66 -15.83
N GLY A 100 -24.26 -4.63 -14.93
CA GLY A 100 -24.30 -4.35 -13.50
C GLY A 100 -22.91 -3.89 -13.06
N SER A 101 -22.73 -2.57 -12.92
CA SER A 101 -21.55 -1.93 -12.34
C SER A 101 -21.29 -2.48 -10.94
N SER A 102 -20.64 -3.64 -10.84
CA SER A 102 -19.93 -4.00 -9.63
C SER A 102 -18.90 -2.88 -9.45
N GLY A 103 -18.86 -2.23 -8.29
CA GLY A 103 -17.94 -1.11 -7.99
C GLY A 103 -16.46 -1.53 -7.92
N MET A 104 -16.04 -2.42 -8.82
CA MET A 104 -14.75 -3.07 -8.91
C MET A 104 -14.12 -2.67 -10.24
N VAL A 105 -12.88 -2.23 -10.20
CA VAL A 105 -12.16 -1.68 -11.35
C VAL A 105 -11.04 -2.65 -11.71
N ASP A 106 -11.16 -3.29 -12.87
CA ASP A 106 -10.10 -4.16 -13.39
C ASP A 106 -8.97 -3.33 -14.00
N ILE A 107 -7.73 -3.64 -13.59
CA ILE A 107 -6.52 -3.09 -14.19
C ILE A 107 -6.33 -3.72 -15.57
N ASN A 108 -6.00 -2.91 -16.58
CA ASN A 108 -5.57 -3.40 -17.88
C ASN A 108 -4.07 -3.11 -18.10
N VAL A 109 -3.48 -3.67 -19.14
CA VAL A 109 -2.05 -3.48 -19.45
C VAL A 109 -1.72 -2.00 -19.69
N VAL A 110 -2.64 -1.25 -20.30
CA VAL A 110 -2.44 0.18 -20.59
C VAL A 110 -2.42 1.00 -19.31
N SER A 111 -3.33 0.76 -18.38
CA SER A 111 -3.38 1.44 -17.09
C SER A 111 -2.17 1.10 -16.22
N ALA A 112 -1.66 -0.14 -16.30
CA ALA A 112 -0.42 -0.53 -15.63
C ALA A 112 0.81 0.22 -16.16
N ILE A 113 0.90 0.50 -17.48
CA ILE A 113 2.00 1.29 -18.06
C ILE A 113 1.81 2.78 -17.75
N MET A 114 0.58 3.29 -17.91
CA MET A 114 0.24 4.68 -17.62
C MET A 114 0.47 5.03 -16.15
N PHE A 115 0.32 4.06 -15.23
CA PHE A 115 0.65 4.22 -13.82
C PHE A 115 2.08 4.73 -13.61
N VAL A 116 3.08 4.19 -14.32
CA VAL A 116 4.48 4.64 -14.19
C VAL A 116 4.65 6.08 -14.65
N VAL A 117 4.02 6.44 -15.77
CA VAL A 117 4.10 7.79 -16.34
C VAL A 117 3.46 8.79 -15.39
N VAL A 118 2.24 8.52 -14.94
CA VAL A 118 1.49 9.39 -14.03
C VAL A 118 2.21 9.50 -12.68
N ALA A 119 2.65 8.39 -12.10
CA ALA A 119 3.40 8.39 -10.83
C ALA A 119 4.72 9.16 -10.96
N SER A 120 5.43 9.03 -12.08
CA SER A 120 6.67 9.78 -12.35
C SER A 120 6.40 11.28 -12.49
N CYS A 121 5.38 11.67 -13.25
CA CYS A 121 4.97 13.07 -13.36
C CYS A 121 4.57 13.65 -12.00
N PHE A 122 3.79 12.89 -11.22
CA PHE A 122 3.36 13.28 -9.88
C PHE A 122 4.55 13.42 -8.92
N LEU A 123 5.52 12.51 -8.96
CA LEU A 123 6.71 12.57 -8.12
C LEU A 123 7.62 13.76 -8.47
N ILE A 124 7.81 14.05 -9.76
CA ILE A 124 8.55 15.24 -10.19
C ILE A 124 7.82 16.51 -9.76
N MET A 125 6.49 16.54 -9.92
CA MET A 125 5.66 17.65 -9.47
C MET A 125 5.83 17.85 -7.96
N LEU A 126 5.75 16.79 -7.15
CA LEU A 126 6.06 16.83 -5.72
C LEU A 126 7.43 17.43 -5.47
N TYR A 127 8.47 16.86 -6.06
CA TYR A 127 9.86 17.28 -5.82
C TYR A 127 10.15 18.75 -6.18
N LYS A 128 9.53 19.25 -7.25
CA LYS A 128 9.68 20.64 -7.72
C LYS A 128 8.77 21.62 -6.99
N LEU A 129 7.56 21.17 -6.64
CA LEU A 129 6.50 21.98 -6.05
C LEU A 129 6.25 21.61 -4.58
N MET A 130 7.30 21.19 -3.84
CA MET A 130 7.27 20.96 -2.38
C MET A 130 7.00 22.26 -1.63
N SER A 131 5.81 22.81 -1.82
CA SER A 131 5.26 24.00 -1.18
C SER A 131 4.30 23.56 -0.10
N TYR A 132 4.22 24.35 0.97
CA TYR A 132 3.29 24.14 2.09
C TYR A 132 1.86 23.83 1.61
N TRP A 133 1.34 24.65 0.69
CA TRP A 133 0.00 24.47 0.12
C TRP A 133 -0.20 23.13 -0.59
N PHE A 134 0.87 22.59 -1.19
CA PHE A 134 0.79 21.31 -1.89
C PHE A 134 0.73 20.13 -0.90
N VAL A 135 1.50 20.18 0.19
CA VAL A 135 1.45 19.16 1.24
C VAL A 135 0.07 19.17 1.92
N GLU A 136 -0.49 20.34 2.23
CA GLU A 136 -1.85 20.46 2.78
C GLU A 136 -2.90 19.89 1.81
N LEU A 137 -2.75 20.11 0.50
CA LEU A 137 -3.64 19.48 -0.50
C LEU A 137 -3.59 17.95 -0.44
N LEU A 138 -2.40 17.35 -0.26
CA LEU A 138 -2.26 15.90 -0.11
C LEU A 138 -2.91 15.40 1.18
N VAL A 139 -2.80 16.16 2.28
CA VAL A 139 -3.48 15.85 3.54
C VAL A 139 -4.98 15.80 3.33
N VAL A 140 -5.56 16.80 2.63
CA VAL A 140 -6.99 16.80 2.31
C VAL A 140 -7.39 15.59 1.45
N ILE A 141 -6.63 15.28 0.40
CA ILE A 141 -6.88 14.12 -0.46
C ILE A 141 -6.80 12.81 0.35
N PHE A 142 -5.80 12.69 1.21
CA PHE A 142 -5.63 11.53 2.09
C PHE A 142 -6.78 11.42 3.10
N CYS A 143 -7.26 12.52 3.66
CA CYS A 143 -8.44 12.51 4.53
C CYS A 143 -9.69 12.03 3.79
N ILE A 144 -9.92 12.47 2.54
CA ILE A 144 -11.06 12.01 1.75
C ILE A 144 -11.00 10.50 1.54
N GLY A 145 -9.86 9.99 1.06
CA GLY A 145 -9.66 8.54 0.88
C GLY A 145 -9.72 7.77 2.19
N GLY A 146 -9.19 8.33 3.27
CA GLY A 146 -9.21 7.74 4.61
C GLY A 146 -10.63 7.66 5.20
N VAL A 147 -11.47 8.68 4.98
CA VAL A 147 -12.90 8.64 5.36
C VAL A 147 -13.62 7.55 4.61
N GLU A 148 -13.43 7.45 3.29
CA GLU A 148 -14.03 6.40 2.47
C GLU A 148 -13.57 5.01 2.94
N GLY A 149 -12.26 4.83 3.14
CA GLY A 149 -11.68 3.59 3.61
C GLY A 149 -12.21 3.18 4.99
N LEU A 150 -12.19 4.11 5.95
CA LEU A 150 -12.66 3.88 7.31
C LEU A 150 -14.16 3.56 7.33
N GLN A 151 -14.97 4.28 6.55
CA GLN A 151 -16.39 4.03 6.42
C GLN A 151 -16.68 2.64 5.86
N THR A 152 -16.04 2.23 4.75
CA THR A 152 -16.22 0.90 4.15
C THR A 152 -15.89 -0.20 5.15
N CYS A 153 -14.75 -0.10 5.84
CA CYS A 153 -14.34 -1.07 6.86
C CYS A 153 -15.30 -1.12 8.05
N LEU A 154 -15.70 0.04 8.60
CA LEU A 154 -16.58 0.10 9.76
C LEU A 154 -17.99 -0.39 9.44
N VAL A 155 -18.58 0.03 8.32
CA VAL A 155 -19.90 -0.44 7.89
C VAL A 155 -19.90 -1.96 7.76
N ALA A 156 -18.84 -2.52 7.21
CA ALA A 156 -18.79 -3.96 6.99
C ALA A 156 -18.49 -4.78 8.24
N LEU A 157 -17.80 -4.22 9.24
CA LEU A 157 -17.70 -4.82 10.57
C LEU A 157 -19.03 -4.73 11.33
N LEU A 158 -19.65 -3.54 11.32
CA LEU A 158 -20.87 -3.26 12.07
C LEU A 158 -22.10 -3.94 11.46
N SER A 159 -22.13 -4.20 10.15
CA SER A 159 -23.24 -4.89 9.49
C SER A 159 -23.47 -6.30 10.04
N ARG A 160 -22.41 -6.94 10.57
CA ARG A 160 -22.50 -8.24 11.24
C ARG A 160 -23.31 -8.19 12.53
N TRP A 161 -23.26 -7.07 13.25
CA TRP A 161 -23.97 -6.87 14.52
C TRP A 161 -25.31 -6.14 14.35
N PHE A 162 -25.42 -5.25 13.37
CA PHE A 162 -26.59 -4.40 13.12
C PHE A 162 -27.25 -4.67 11.76
N LYS A 163 -27.62 -5.93 11.49
CA LYS A 163 -28.23 -6.36 10.21
C LYS A 163 -29.45 -5.51 9.78
N PRO A 164 -30.43 -5.19 10.66
CA PRO A 164 -31.61 -4.42 10.24
C PRO A 164 -31.27 -3.01 9.74
N ALA A 165 -30.23 -2.38 10.30
CA ALA A 165 -29.78 -1.06 9.89
C ALA A 165 -28.88 -1.09 8.64
N ALA A 166 -28.23 -2.23 8.37
CA ALA A 166 -27.43 -2.45 7.18
C ALA A 166 -28.29 -2.76 5.94
N GLU A 167 -29.42 -3.47 6.12
CA GLU A 167 -30.35 -3.88 5.05
C GLU A 167 -31.42 -2.83 4.72
N SER A 168 -31.52 -1.76 5.54
CA SER A 168 -32.45 -0.66 5.28
C SER A 168 -31.75 0.48 4.54
N PHE A 169 -32.32 0.91 3.41
CA PHE A 169 -31.75 1.88 2.48
C PHE A 169 -32.57 3.17 2.41
N VAL A 170 -31.89 4.31 2.41
CA VAL A 170 -32.47 5.64 2.17
C VAL A 170 -31.96 6.17 0.83
N LYS A 171 -32.86 6.70 0.01
CA LYS A 171 -32.47 7.44 -1.19
C LYS A 171 -32.04 8.85 -0.81
N VAL A 172 -30.74 9.11 -0.88
CA VAL A 172 -30.16 10.44 -0.70
C VAL A 172 -30.12 11.13 -2.07
N PRO A 173 -30.60 12.38 -2.20
CA PRO A 173 -30.51 13.11 -3.46
C PRO A 173 -29.05 13.20 -3.92
N PHE A 174 -28.81 13.00 -5.22
CA PHE A 174 -27.50 12.95 -5.90
C PHE A 174 -26.58 11.75 -5.62
N ILE A 175 -26.68 11.07 -4.46
CA ILE A 175 -25.79 9.95 -4.09
C ILE A 175 -26.43 8.57 -4.37
N GLY A 176 -27.75 8.49 -4.33
CA GLY A 176 -28.50 7.24 -4.55
C GLY A 176 -28.90 6.54 -3.25
N ALA A 177 -29.08 5.21 -3.31
CA ALA A 177 -29.51 4.42 -2.15
C ALA A 177 -28.33 4.14 -1.22
N VAL A 178 -28.37 4.68 -0.01
CA VAL A 178 -27.34 4.53 1.02
C VAL A 178 -27.94 3.83 2.23
N SER A 179 -27.23 2.86 2.82
CA SER A 179 -27.73 2.17 4.02
C SER A 179 -27.76 3.11 5.23
N HIS A 180 -28.75 2.94 6.11
CA HIS A 180 -28.83 3.75 7.34
C HIS A 180 -27.56 3.63 8.19
N LEU A 181 -26.95 2.45 8.22
CA LEU A 181 -25.68 2.22 8.89
C LEU A 181 -24.56 3.10 8.33
N THR A 182 -24.47 3.24 7.00
CA THR A 182 -23.46 4.10 6.36
C THR A 182 -23.67 5.56 6.73
N LEU A 183 -24.93 6.02 6.72
CA LEU A 183 -25.27 7.39 7.09
C LEU A 183 -24.94 7.70 8.57
N ALA A 184 -25.12 6.73 9.46
CA ALA A 184 -24.82 6.87 10.89
C ALA A 184 -23.30 6.88 11.17
N VAL A 185 -22.51 6.11 10.41
CA VAL A 185 -21.05 6.00 10.59
C VAL A 185 -20.28 7.15 9.94
N CYS A 186 -20.84 7.77 8.90
CA CYS A 186 -20.20 8.82 8.13
C CYS A 186 -19.70 10.03 8.97
N PRO A 187 -20.52 10.64 9.87
CA PRO A 187 -20.07 11.77 10.69
C PRO A 187 -18.87 11.41 11.60
N PHE A 188 -18.85 10.18 12.13
CA PHE A 188 -17.73 9.71 12.94
C PHE A 188 -16.44 9.59 12.13
N CYS A 189 -16.52 9.04 10.91
CA CYS A 189 -15.35 8.91 10.03
C CYS A 189 -14.78 10.27 9.64
N ILE A 190 -15.65 11.23 9.29
CA ILE A 190 -15.26 12.61 8.98
C ILE A 190 -14.59 13.25 10.20
N ALA A 191 -15.21 13.15 11.38
CA ALA A 191 -14.64 13.71 12.61
C ALA A 191 -13.26 13.11 12.92
N PHE A 192 -13.09 11.80 12.78
CA PHE A 192 -11.80 11.14 13.00
C PHE A 192 -10.72 11.66 12.05
N ALA A 193 -11.02 11.77 10.74
CA ALA A 193 -10.07 12.27 9.74
C ALA A 193 -9.72 13.75 9.94
N VAL A 194 -10.70 14.59 10.29
CA VAL A 194 -10.48 16.02 10.57
C VAL A 194 -9.65 16.20 11.84
N LEU A 195 -9.95 15.46 12.91
CA LEU A 195 -9.15 15.50 14.14
C LEU A 195 -7.70 15.08 13.88
N TRP A 196 -7.49 14.02 13.10
CA TRP A 196 -6.15 13.63 12.69
C TRP A 196 -5.45 14.74 11.90
N ALA A 197 -6.11 15.36 10.91
CA ALA A 197 -5.52 16.41 10.09
C ALA A 197 -5.09 17.64 10.90
N VAL A 198 -5.94 18.09 11.84
CA VAL A 198 -5.67 19.25 12.71
C VAL A 198 -4.54 18.95 13.69
N PHE A 199 -4.52 17.75 14.26
CA PHE A 199 -3.54 17.34 15.28
C PHE A 199 -2.36 16.55 14.69
N ARG A 200 -2.13 16.62 13.37
CA ARG A 200 -1.14 15.78 12.66
C ARG A 200 0.31 15.97 13.12
N GLN A 201 0.62 17.12 13.70
CA GLN A 201 1.94 17.49 14.21
C GLN A 201 2.24 16.91 15.61
N LEU A 202 1.26 16.26 16.25
CA LEU A 202 1.46 15.67 17.58
C LEU A 202 2.21 14.33 17.46
N PRO A 203 3.06 13.98 18.44
CA PRO A 203 3.93 12.81 18.36
C PRO A 203 3.17 11.48 18.29
N TYR A 204 1.89 11.46 18.68
CA TYR A 204 1.01 10.28 18.64
C TYR A 204 0.08 10.25 17.41
N ALA A 205 0.13 11.26 16.54
CA ALA A 205 -0.75 11.36 15.38
C ALA A 205 -0.50 10.26 14.33
N TRP A 206 0.65 9.58 14.39
CA TRP A 206 0.95 8.42 13.55
C TRP A 206 -0.08 7.31 13.68
N ILE A 207 -0.67 7.10 14.86
CA ILE A 207 -1.69 6.07 15.08
C ILE A 207 -2.91 6.35 14.20
N GLY A 208 -3.37 7.61 14.18
CA GLY A 208 -4.49 8.03 13.34
C GLY A 208 -4.16 7.91 11.84
N GLN A 209 -2.93 8.26 11.46
CA GLN A 209 -2.45 8.15 10.08
C GLN A 209 -2.45 6.68 9.62
N ASP A 210 -1.91 5.79 10.43
CA ASP A 210 -1.81 4.37 10.10
C ASP A 210 -3.18 3.70 10.06
N ILE A 211 -4.12 4.07 10.93
CA ILE A 211 -5.50 3.58 10.86
C ILE A 211 -6.15 4.01 9.53
N LEU A 212 -6.07 5.30 9.17
CA LEU A 212 -6.61 5.80 7.89
C LEU A 212 -5.90 5.17 6.69
N GLY A 213 -4.59 4.98 6.78
CA GLY A 213 -3.78 4.37 5.74
C GLY A 213 -4.13 2.90 5.52
N ILE A 214 -4.26 2.11 6.58
CA ILE A 214 -4.63 0.69 6.50
C ILE A 214 -6.03 0.54 5.91
N THR A 215 -7.01 1.32 6.38
CA THR A 215 -8.37 1.22 5.84
C THR A 215 -8.44 1.64 4.37
N LEU A 216 -7.68 2.67 3.98
CA LEU A 216 -7.52 3.06 2.58
C LEU A 216 -6.90 1.91 1.74
N ILE A 217 -5.79 1.31 2.19
CA ILE A 217 -5.14 0.18 1.49
C ILE A 217 -6.10 -0.99 1.32
N VAL A 218 -6.81 -1.37 2.39
CA VAL A 218 -7.80 -2.46 2.36
C VAL A 218 -8.87 -2.18 1.31
N THR A 219 -9.43 -0.97 1.31
CA THR A 219 -10.48 -0.57 0.35
C THR A 219 -9.96 -0.54 -1.08
N VAL A 220 -8.74 -0.04 -1.33
CA VAL A 220 -8.18 -0.05 -2.69
C VAL A 220 -7.95 -1.50 -3.18
N ILE A 221 -7.48 -2.43 -2.34
CA ILE A 221 -7.35 -3.86 -2.71
C ILE A 221 -8.71 -4.54 -2.97
N GLN A 222 -9.80 -4.03 -2.37
CA GLN A 222 -11.16 -4.53 -2.63
C GLN A 222 -11.71 -4.02 -3.97
N ILE A 223 -11.51 -2.74 -4.26
CA ILE A 223 -12.03 -2.06 -5.46
C ILE A 223 -11.21 -2.46 -6.68
N VAL A 224 -9.88 -2.37 -6.58
CA VAL A 224 -8.98 -2.57 -7.70
C VAL A 224 -8.66 -4.05 -7.86
N ARG A 225 -8.84 -4.56 -9.08
CA ARG A 225 -8.67 -5.98 -9.39
C ARG A 225 -7.63 -6.19 -10.47
N VAL A 226 -6.70 -7.11 -10.19
CA VAL A 226 -5.86 -7.69 -11.24
C VAL A 226 -6.66 -8.84 -11.88
N PRO A 227 -6.94 -8.79 -13.19
CA PRO A 227 -7.78 -9.78 -13.87
C PRO A 227 -7.03 -11.08 -14.20
N ASN A 228 -5.73 -11.00 -14.49
CA ASN A 228 -4.88 -12.15 -14.79
C ASN A 228 -3.41 -11.87 -14.43
N LEU A 229 -2.61 -12.94 -14.39
CA LEU A 229 -1.20 -12.86 -14.02
C LEU A 229 -0.38 -12.03 -15.02
N LYS A 230 -0.78 -11.95 -16.30
CA LYS A 230 -0.10 -11.09 -17.28
C LYS A 230 -0.18 -9.62 -16.88
N VAL A 231 -1.37 -9.12 -16.55
CA VAL A 231 -1.54 -7.73 -16.09
C VAL A 231 -0.77 -7.50 -14.79
N GLY A 232 -0.88 -8.43 -13.82
CA GLY A 232 -0.13 -8.34 -12.56
C GLY A 232 1.39 -8.31 -12.78
N SER A 233 1.91 -9.11 -13.72
CA SER A 233 3.33 -9.14 -14.08
C SER A 233 3.78 -7.81 -14.69
N VAL A 234 3.00 -7.23 -15.61
CA VAL A 234 3.32 -5.92 -16.20
C VAL A 234 3.30 -4.83 -15.14
N LEU A 235 2.27 -4.79 -14.29
CA LEU A 235 2.14 -3.82 -13.21
C LEU A 235 3.34 -3.87 -12.25
N LEU A 236 3.68 -5.05 -11.73
CA LEU A 236 4.79 -5.21 -10.80
C LEU A 236 6.15 -4.98 -11.46
N SER A 237 6.34 -5.37 -12.72
CA SER A 237 7.59 -5.09 -13.45
C SER A 237 7.78 -3.61 -13.70
N CYS A 238 6.69 -2.91 -14.05
CA CYS A 238 6.67 -1.46 -14.21
C CYS A 238 6.99 -0.75 -12.88
N ALA A 239 6.38 -1.19 -11.78
CA ALA A 239 6.63 -0.65 -10.45
C ALA A 239 8.07 -0.93 -9.95
N PHE A 240 8.61 -2.11 -10.23
CA PHE A 240 10.01 -2.47 -9.96
C PHE A 240 10.99 -1.52 -10.66
N LEU A 241 10.78 -1.26 -11.96
CA LEU A 241 11.61 -0.34 -12.72
C LEU A 241 11.46 1.10 -12.23
N TYR A 242 10.23 1.52 -11.89
CA TYR A 242 9.94 2.83 -11.32
C TYR A 242 10.73 3.06 -10.02
N ASP A 243 10.70 2.10 -9.10
CA ASP A 243 11.34 2.21 -7.79
C ASP A 243 12.88 2.30 -7.92
N ILE A 244 13.49 1.42 -8.71
CA ILE A 244 14.94 1.47 -9.00
C ILE A 244 15.32 2.81 -9.64
N PHE A 245 14.54 3.26 -10.61
CA PHE A 245 14.82 4.52 -11.29
C PHE A 245 14.78 5.70 -10.31
N TRP A 246 13.72 5.81 -9.50
CA TRP A 246 13.53 6.95 -8.61
C TRP A 246 14.39 6.93 -7.36
N VAL A 247 14.90 5.77 -6.94
CA VAL A 247 15.83 5.65 -5.81
C VAL A 247 17.29 5.82 -6.25
N PHE A 248 17.74 5.08 -7.25
CA PHE A 248 19.16 5.04 -7.63
C PHE A 248 19.49 5.92 -8.83
N VAL A 249 18.69 5.88 -9.90
CA VAL A 249 19.03 6.57 -11.15
C VAL A 249 18.80 8.07 -11.05
N SER A 250 17.73 8.49 -10.36
CA SER A 250 17.37 9.90 -10.18
C SER A 250 18.49 10.72 -9.53
N LYS A 251 19.25 10.11 -8.62
CA LYS A 251 20.40 10.73 -7.94
C LYS A 251 21.46 11.23 -8.93
N ARG A 252 21.65 10.55 -10.07
CA ARG A 252 22.61 10.97 -11.10
C ARG A 252 22.20 12.28 -11.78
N TRP A 253 20.90 12.54 -11.88
CA TRP A 253 20.35 13.68 -12.61
C TRP A 253 19.97 14.86 -11.72
N PHE A 254 19.51 14.57 -10.50
CA PHE A 254 19.03 15.56 -9.53
C PHE A 254 19.99 15.76 -8.34
N HIS A 255 21.15 15.10 -8.35
CA HIS A 255 22.15 15.06 -7.26
C HIS A 255 21.68 14.46 -5.92
N GLU A 256 20.36 14.33 -5.74
CA GLU A 256 19.69 13.69 -4.62
C GLU A 256 18.69 12.65 -5.12
N SER A 257 18.40 11.64 -4.30
CA SER A 257 17.36 10.67 -4.60
C SER A 257 15.98 11.30 -4.38
N VAL A 258 15.28 11.60 -5.47
CA VAL A 258 13.99 12.31 -5.46
C VAL A 258 12.97 11.63 -4.54
N MET A 259 12.87 10.30 -4.58
CA MET A 259 11.95 9.55 -3.75
C MET A 259 12.22 9.72 -2.25
N ILE A 260 13.50 9.79 -1.85
CA ILE A 260 13.89 9.93 -0.43
C ILE A 260 13.54 11.33 0.06
N VAL A 261 13.90 12.36 -0.71
CA VAL A 261 13.62 13.77 -0.36
C VAL A 261 12.12 14.01 -0.21
N VAL A 262 11.32 13.46 -1.13
CA VAL A 262 9.86 13.59 -1.08
C VAL A 262 9.26 12.79 0.09
N ALA A 263 9.75 11.58 0.37
CA ALA A 263 9.23 10.77 1.46
C ALA A 263 9.53 11.36 2.85
N ARG A 264 10.70 11.98 3.02
CA ARG A 264 11.10 12.60 4.29
C ARG A 264 10.61 14.02 4.48
N GLY A 265 10.35 14.72 3.38
CA GLY A 265 9.94 16.12 3.44
C GLY A 265 11.10 17.10 3.66
N ASP A 266 12.36 16.70 3.43
CA ASP A 266 13.59 17.43 3.83
C ASP A 266 13.67 18.92 3.40
N LYS A 267 12.83 19.39 2.48
CA LYS A 267 12.76 20.79 2.02
C LYS A 267 11.76 21.67 2.79
N THR A 268 10.87 21.06 3.55
CA THR A 268 9.84 21.72 4.36
C THR A 268 10.01 21.24 5.79
N ASP A 269 10.02 22.14 6.77
CA ASP A 269 10.20 21.82 8.22
C ASP A 269 8.99 21.03 8.80
N GLU A 270 8.23 20.30 7.96
CA GLU A 270 7.02 19.54 8.26
C GLU A 270 7.21 18.04 8.07
N ASP A 271 6.38 17.26 8.77
CA ASP A 271 6.14 15.84 8.50
C ASP A 271 5.88 15.60 6.99
N GLY A 272 6.63 14.67 6.40
CA GLY A 272 6.56 14.30 4.98
C GLY A 272 5.17 13.83 4.49
N VAL A 273 5.10 13.38 3.23
CA VAL A 273 3.84 13.02 2.55
C VAL A 273 3.00 12.02 3.39
N PRO A 274 1.68 12.19 3.57
CA PRO A 274 0.86 11.34 4.46
C PRO A 274 0.61 9.91 3.94
N MET A 275 1.07 9.57 2.73
CA MET A 275 0.81 8.30 2.04
C MET A 275 1.81 7.19 2.40
N LEU A 276 2.08 7.04 3.69
CA LEU A 276 3.04 6.10 4.25
C LEU A 276 2.60 5.67 5.66
N LEU A 277 2.89 4.42 6.02
CA LEU A 277 2.72 3.95 7.40
C LEU A 277 3.97 4.30 8.18
N LYS A 278 3.82 4.79 9.41
CA LYS A 278 4.93 5.29 10.21
C LYS A 278 4.86 4.80 11.66
N ILE A 279 5.96 4.24 12.15
CA ILE A 279 6.10 3.85 13.56
C ILE A 279 7.32 4.55 14.16
N PRO A 280 7.19 5.19 15.33
CA PRO A 280 8.32 5.83 16.00
C PRO A 280 9.37 4.80 16.38
N ARG A 281 10.65 5.14 16.15
CA ARG A 281 11.79 4.31 16.55
C ARG A 281 11.91 4.30 18.07
N MET A 282 11.63 3.15 18.69
CA MET A 282 11.50 3.05 20.15
C MET A 282 12.85 2.98 20.87
N PHE A 283 13.88 2.47 20.20
CA PHE A 283 15.20 2.19 20.79
C PHE A 283 16.35 2.90 20.07
N ASP A 284 16.04 3.77 19.09
CA ASP A 284 17.05 4.59 18.40
C ASP A 284 17.27 5.90 19.19
N PRO A 285 18.47 6.17 19.72
CA PRO A 285 18.78 7.42 20.44
C PRO A 285 18.63 8.68 19.58
N TRP A 286 18.64 8.52 18.25
CA TRP A 286 18.45 9.60 17.28
C TRP A 286 16.97 9.88 17.01
N GLY A 287 16.07 9.04 17.52
CA GLY A 287 14.62 9.14 17.30
C GLY A 287 14.23 8.95 15.83
N GLY A 288 13.10 9.55 15.47
CA GLY A 288 12.55 9.48 14.12
C GLY A 288 11.55 8.34 13.92
N TYR A 289 11.17 8.13 12.66
CA TYR A 289 10.16 7.15 12.27
C TYR A 289 10.75 6.14 11.29
N SER A 290 10.41 4.87 11.47
CA SER A 290 10.49 3.90 10.38
C SER A 290 9.24 4.05 9.52
N ILE A 291 9.42 3.98 8.20
CA ILE A 291 8.36 4.27 7.21
C ILE A 291 8.30 3.18 6.15
N ILE A 292 7.09 2.91 5.66
CA ILE A 292 6.84 2.05 4.49
C ILE A 292 5.81 2.72 3.59
N GLY A 293 6.08 2.73 2.28
CA GLY A 293 5.19 3.35 1.31
C GLY A 293 3.94 2.52 1.07
N PHE A 294 2.79 3.18 0.84
CA PHE A 294 1.57 2.45 0.49
C PHE A 294 1.74 1.61 -0.78
N GLY A 295 2.51 2.10 -1.76
CA GLY A 295 2.78 1.38 -3.01
C GLY A 295 3.43 0.00 -2.81
N ASP A 296 4.30 -0.12 -1.80
CA ASP A 296 5.01 -1.36 -1.46
C ASP A 296 4.07 -2.42 -0.88
N ILE A 297 2.95 -1.98 -0.30
CA ILE A 297 1.90 -2.86 0.25
C ILE A 297 0.83 -3.13 -0.81
N LEU A 298 0.36 -2.08 -1.49
CA LEU A 298 -0.74 -2.11 -2.44
C LEU A 298 -0.43 -2.95 -3.67
N LEU A 299 0.69 -2.66 -4.36
CA LEU A 299 0.95 -3.26 -5.67
C LEU A 299 1.18 -4.78 -5.56
N PRO A 300 2.03 -5.27 -4.63
CA PRO A 300 2.16 -6.71 -4.40
C PRO A 300 0.87 -7.29 -3.81
N GLY A 301 0.19 -6.55 -2.93
CA GLY A 301 -1.08 -6.95 -2.30
C GLY A 301 -2.19 -7.26 -3.31
N LEU A 302 -2.29 -6.50 -4.42
CA LEU A 302 -3.23 -6.77 -5.50
C LEU A 302 -2.99 -8.13 -6.17
N VAL A 303 -1.72 -8.51 -6.35
CA VAL A 303 -1.33 -9.80 -6.95
C VAL A 303 -1.55 -10.95 -5.96
N VAL A 304 -1.29 -10.73 -4.67
CA VAL A 304 -1.59 -11.70 -3.61
C VAL A 304 -3.11 -11.93 -3.47
N ALA A 305 -3.90 -10.85 -3.53
CA ALA A 305 -5.37 -10.94 -3.53
C ALA A 305 -5.90 -11.64 -4.78
N PHE A 306 -5.26 -11.47 -5.95
CA PHE A 306 -5.54 -12.28 -7.14
C PHE A 306 -5.30 -13.77 -6.89
N ALA A 307 -4.19 -14.15 -6.26
CA ALA A 307 -3.88 -15.54 -5.96
C ALA A 307 -4.95 -16.21 -5.08
N LEU A 308 -5.45 -15.50 -4.04
CA LEU A 308 -6.52 -16.04 -3.19
C LEU A 308 -7.85 -16.19 -3.93
N ARG A 309 -8.22 -15.20 -4.74
CA ARG A 309 -9.43 -15.25 -5.57
C ARG A 309 -9.37 -16.46 -6.51
N TYR A 310 -8.24 -16.67 -7.17
CA TYR A 310 -8.02 -17.82 -8.04
C TYR A 310 -8.16 -19.15 -7.28
N ASP A 311 -7.49 -19.29 -6.12
CA ASP A 311 -7.54 -20.49 -5.30
C ASP A 311 -8.96 -20.84 -4.84
N PHE A 312 -9.76 -19.84 -4.49
CA PHE A 312 -11.15 -20.00 -4.07
C PHE A 312 -12.02 -20.52 -5.22
N VAL A 313 -11.92 -19.93 -6.41
CA VAL A 313 -12.66 -20.39 -7.59
C VAL A 313 -12.21 -21.79 -7.99
N ALA A 314 -10.92 -22.09 -7.89
CA ALA A 314 -10.35 -23.40 -8.19
C ALA A 314 -10.59 -24.46 -7.08
N LYS A 315 -11.25 -24.08 -5.97
CA LYS A 315 -11.50 -24.92 -4.79
C LYS A 315 -10.22 -25.59 -4.26
N LYS A 316 -9.09 -24.87 -4.30
CA LYS A 316 -7.79 -25.39 -3.83
C LYS A 316 -7.70 -25.33 -2.32
N SER A 317 -7.01 -26.32 -1.75
CA SER A 317 -6.62 -26.27 -0.33
C SER A 317 -5.52 -25.25 -0.12
N LEU A 318 -5.36 -24.74 1.10
CA LEU A 318 -4.41 -23.67 1.41
C LEU A 318 -2.95 -24.01 1.04
N GLN A 319 -2.55 -25.29 1.17
CA GLN A 319 -1.21 -25.77 0.80
C GLN A 319 -1.04 -25.99 -0.71
N SER A 320 -2.11 -26.44 -1.39
CA SER A 320 -2.12 -26.67 -2.84
C SER A 320 -2.43 -25.40 -3.65
N GLY A 321 -2.87 -24.34 -2.98
CA GLY A 321 -3.11 -23.03 -3.55
C GLY A 321 -1.84 -22.24 -3.86
N TYR A 322 -2.02 -21.05 -4.40
CA TYR A 322 -1.00 -20.04 -4.67
C TYR A 322 -0.91 -19.01 -3.54
N PHE A 323 -1.99 -18.76 -2.81
CA PHE A 323 -2.09 -17.70 -1.82
C PHE A 323 -1.09 -17.84 -0.66
N LEU A 324 -1.01 -19.01 -0.03
CA LEU A 324 -0.08 -19.24 1.09
C LEU A 324 1.36 -18.91 0.69
N TRP A 325 1.78 -19.44 -0.46
CA TRP A 325 3.13 -19.23 -0.98
C TRP A 325 3.37 -17.78 -1.40
N SER A 326 2.36 -17.10 -1.95
CA SER A 326 2.44 -15.68 -2.30
C SER A 326 2.54 -14.79 -1.06
N MET A 327 1.81 -15.11 0.02
CA MET A 327 1.91 -14.42 1.31
C MET A 327 3.29 -14.60 1.94
N VAL A 328 3.82 -15.83 1.94
CA VAL A 328 5.17 -16.11 2.45
C VAL A 328 6.21 -15.35 1.63
N ALA A 329 6.07 -15.34 0.30
CA ALA A 329 6.97 -14.61 -0.59
C ALA A 329 6.91 -13.09 -0.40
N TYR A 330 5.71 -12.52 -0.21
CA TYR A 330 5.56 -11.10 0.11
C TYR A 330 6.23 -10.76 1.45
N GLY A 331 5.95 -11.54 2.50
CA GLY A 331 6.55 -11.36 3.81
C GLY A 331 8.07 -11.49 3.79
N SER A 332 8.62 -12.48 3.08
CA SER A 332 10.07 -12.66 2.98
C SER A 332 10.74 -11.56 2.15
N GLY A 333 10.14 -11.13 1.03
CA GLY A 333 10.65 -10.01 0.24
C GLY A 333 10.68 -8.70 1.03
N LEU A 334 9.63 -8.43 1.84
CA LEU A 334 9.59 -7.26 2.71
C LEU A 334 10.60 -7.36 3.86
N LEU A 335 10.79 -8.55 4.45
CA LEU A 335 11.81 -8.76 5.47
C LEU A 335 13.23 -8.48 4.91
N ILE A 336 13.53 -8.99 3.72
CA ILE A 336 14.82 -8.74 3.05
C ILE A 336 15.01 -7.25 2.77
N THR A 337 13.93 -6.52 2.45
CA THR A 337 13.99 -5.06 2.29
C THR A 337 14.47 -4.36 3.56
N TYR A 338 13.92 -4.71 4.73
CA TYR A 338 14.38 -4.14 6.00
C TYR A 338 15.81 -4.54 6.35
N VAL A 339 16.19 -5.80 6.10
CA VAL A 339 17.57 -6.25 6.28
C VAL A 339 18.52 -5.45 5.39
N ALA A 340 18.18 -5.23 4.11
CA ALA A 340 18.97 -4.43 3.19
C ALA A 340 19.05 -2.95 3.61
N LEU A 341 17.96 -2.39 4.13
CA LEU A 341 17.92 -1.03 4.65
C LEU A 341 18.89 -0.85 5.82
N ASN A 342 18.93 -1.80 6.75
CA ASN A 342 19.82 -1.77 7.92
C ASN A 342 21.29 -2.00 7.55
N LEU A 343 21.57 -2.72 6.46
CA LEU A 343 22.94 -2.95 5.99
C LEU A 343 23.53 -1.77 5.18
N MET A 344 22.71 -0.84 4.69
CA MET A 344 23.14 0.21 3.74
C MET A 344 23.33 1.60 4.37
N ASP A 345 23.58 1.68 5.68
CA ASP A 345 24.06 2.87 6.41
C ASP A 345 23.38 4.20 6.02
N GLY A 346 22.05 4.18 5.87
CA GLY A 346 21.25 5.37 5.61
C GLY A 346 21.01 5.71 4.13
N HIS A 347 21.47 4.88 3.19
CA HIS A 347 21.03 4.95 1.81
C HIS A 347 19.64 4.30 1.65
N GLY A 348 18.68 5.06 1.11
CA GLY A 348 17.34 4.53 0.84
C GLY A 348 17.39 3.39 -0.18
N GLN A 349 16.57 2.37 0.07
CA GLN A 349 16.46 1.18 -0.76
C GLN A 349 15.15 1.16 -1.53
N PRO A 350 15.16 0.74 -2.81
CA PRO A 350 13.93 0.41 -3.52
C PRO A 350 13.34 -0.88 -2.93
N ALA A 351 12.21 -0.79 -2.23
CA ALA A 351 11.57 -1.94 -1.59
C ALA A 351 11.08 -2.97 -2.62
N LEU A 352 10.55 -2.50 -3.75
CA LEU A 352 10.02 -3.37 -4.80
C LEU A 352 11.11 -4.19 -5.49
N LEU A 353 12.39 -3.79 -5.39
CA LEU A 353 13.54 -4.57 -5.84
C LEU A 353 13.56 -5.98 -5.23
N TYR A 354 13.15 -6.10 -3.96
CA TYR A 354 13.11 -7.37 -3.24
C TYR A 354 11.73 -8.01 -3.27
N ILE A 355 10.66 -7.21 -3.12
CA ILE A 355 9.30 -7.77 -3.03
C ILE A 355 8.84 -8.39 -4.36
N VAL A 356 9.13 -7.74 -5.50
CA VAL A 356 8.62 -8.18 -6.81
C VAL A 356 9.20 -9.52 -7.25
N PRO A 357 10.52 -9.77 -7.20
CA PRO A 357 11.08 -11.07 -7.57
C PRO A 357 10.56 -12.21 -6.71
N PHE A 358 10.37 -11.99 -5.41
CA PHE A 358 9.82 -13.00 -4.52
C PHE A 358 8.37 -13.31 -4.84
N THR A 359 7.51 -12.29 -4.89
CA THR A 359 6.06 -12.48 -5.11
C THR A 359 5.76 -13.02 -6.51
N LEU A 360 6.22 -12.33 -7.55
CA LEU A 360 5.96 -12.71 -8.93
C LEU A 360 6.71 -13.99 -9.32
N GLY A 361 7.96 -14.12 -8.90
CA GLY A 361 8.77 -15.30 -9.18
C GLY A 361 8.16 -16.57 -8.56
N THR A 362 7.63 -16.49 -7.33
CA THR A 362 6.95 -17.61 -6.68
C THR A 362 5.68 -18.03 -7.45
N LEU A 363 4.85 -17.06 -7.86
CA LEU A 363 3.64 -17.34 -8.62
C LEU A 363 3.92 -17.97 -9.99
N ILE A 364 4.89 -17.42 -10.73
CA ILE A 364 5.28 -17.95 -12.03
C ILE A 364 5.89 -19.35 -11.87
N ALA A 365 6.79 -19.55 -10.91
CA ALA A 365 7.42 -20.86 -10.67
C ALA A 365 6.39 -21.94 -10.28
N LEU A 366 5.43 -21.62 -9.40
CA LEU A 366 4.37 -22.54 -9.04
C LEU A 366 3.41 -22.81 -10.20
N GLY A 367 3.02 -21.77 -10.94
CA GLY A 367 2.16 -21.90 -12.12
C GLY A 367 2.80 -22.79 -13.18
N TRP A 368 4.10 -22.62 -13.40
CA TRP A 368 4.87 -23.44 -14.33
C TRP A 368 4.99 -24.89 -13.85
N LYS A 369 5.37 -25.11 -12.59
CA LYS A 369 5.50 -26.46 -11.98
C LYS A 369 4.18 -27.24 -12.01
N ARG A 370 3.04 -26.55 -11.91
CA ARG A 370 1.69 -27.15 -11.90
C ARG A 370 1.05 -27.24 -13.29
N GLY A 371 1.69 -26.70 -14.33
CA GLY A 371 1.12 -26.68 -15.69
C GLY A 371 -0.08 -25.73 -15.88
N GLU A 372 -0.36 -24.87 -14.90
CA GLU A 372 -1.51 -23.95 -14.91
C GLU A 372 -1.15 -22.53 -15.34
N LEU A 373 0.13 -22.28 -15.66
CA LEU A 373 0.63 -20.97 -16.08
C LEU A 373 -0.18 -20.37 -17.25
N PRO A 374 -0.57 -21.11 -18.31
CA PRO A 374 -1.36 -20.53 -19.40
C PRO A 374 -2.71 -19.97 -18.93
N ASN A 375 -3.38 -20.68 -18.02
CA ASN A 375 -4.67 -20.27 -17.46
C ASN A 375 -4.50 -19.06 -16.54
N LEU A 376 -3.51 -19.08 -15.65
CA LEU A 376 -3.17 -17.92 -14.79
C LEU A 376 -2.81 -16.69 -15.62
N TRP A 377 -2.04 -16.87 -16.70
CA TRP A 377 -1.50 -15.79 -17.52
C TRP A 377 -2.55 -15.08 -18.35
N THR A 378 -3.45 -15.82 -18.99
CA THR A 378 -4.40 -15.26 -19.96
C THR A 378 -5.81 -15.11 -19.40
N ARG A 379 -6.37 -16.18 -18.84
CA ARG A 379 -7.76 -16.21 -18.38
C ARG A 379 -7.92 -15.64 -16.98
N GLY A 380 -6.96 -15.91 -16.09
CA GLY A 380 -7.04 -15.50 -14.69
C GLY A 380 -8.11 -16.24 -13.87
N GLU A 381 -8.76 -17.23 -14.47
CA GLU A 381 -9.72 -18.14 -13.84
C GLU A 381 -9.38 -19.59 -14.18
N PRO A 382 -9.66 -20.55 -13.29
CA PRO A 382 -9.50 -21.97 -13.58
C PRO A 382 -10.51 -22.41 -14.65
N GLU A 383 -10.19 -23.48 -15.38
CA GLU A 383 -11.11 -24.06 -16.36
C GLU A 383 -12.37 -24.61 -15.66
N ARG A 384 -13.52 -24.01 -15.98
CA ARG A 384 -14.82 -24.52 -15.54
C ARG A 384 -15.18 -25.70 -16.44
N VAL A 385 -15.22 -26.90 -15.89
CA VAL A 385 -15.76 -28.08 -16.58
C VAL A 385 -17.28 -27.87 -16.69
N CYS A 386 -17.80 -27.69 -17.91
CA CYS A 386 -19.23 -27.56 -18.14
C CYS A 386 -19.95 -28.87 -17.78
N THR A 387 -20.72 -28.87 -16.69
CA THR A 387 -21.53 -30.00 -16.23
C THR A 387 -22.73 -30.30 -17.13
N HIS A 388 -23.05 -29.44 -18.11
CA HIS A 388 -24.18 -29.64 -19.04
C HIS A 388 -23.95 -30.72 -20.12
N MET A 389 -22.75 -31.31 -20.23
CA MET A 389 -22.47 -32.39 -21.21
C MET A 389 -22.62 -33.81 -20.66
N HIS A 390 -23.12 -33.98 -19.43
CA HIS A 390 -23.49 -35.29 -18.88
C HIS A 390 -24.99 -35.37 -18.59
N MET A 391 -25.80 -35.32 -19.65
CA MET A 391 -27.12 -35.94 -19.61
C MET A 391 -26.95 -37.41 -20.00
N PRO A 392 -27.21 -38.40 -19.11
CA PRO A 392 -27.18 -39.78 -19.51
C PRO A 392 -28.28 -40.00 -20.55
N LEU A 393 -27.88 -40.44 -21.75
CA LEU A 393 -28.80 -40.94 -22.76
C LEU A 393 -29.63 -42.06 -22.10
N LEU A 394 -30.90 -41.78 -21.84
CA LEU A 394 -31.87 -42.79 -21.43
C LEU A 394 -31.85 -43.91 -22.48
N PRO A 395 -31.77 -45.20 -22.09
CA PRO A 395 -31.82 -46.29 -23.05
C PRO A 395 -33.17 -46.26 -23.77
N ALA A 396 -33.11 -46.21 -25.11
CA ALA A 396 -34.29 -46.34 -25.95
C ALA A 396 -35.02 -47.65 -25.62
N SER A 397 -36.32 -47.56 -25.34
CA SER A 397 -37.18 -48.72 -25.12
C SER A 397 -37.20 -49.58 -26.39
N PRO A 398 -36.98 -50.91 -26.30
CA PRO A 398 -37.20 -51.79 -27.43
C PRO A 398 -38.71 -51.94 -27.67
N ASN A 399 -39.16 -51.56 -28.87
CA ASN A 399 -40.43 -52.02 -29.43
C ASN A 399 -40.20 -53.32 -30.21
#